data_AF-A0A1V5HR61-F1
#
_entry.id   AF-A0A1V5HR61-F1
#
_cell.length_a   1.000
_cell.length_b   1.000
_cell.length_c   1.000
_cell.angle_alpha   90.00
_cell.angle_beta   90.00
_cell.angle_gamma   90.00
#
_symmetry.space_group_name_H-M   'P 1'
#
loop_
_entity.id
_entity.type
_entity.pdbx_description
1 polymer ?
#
loop_
_entity_poly.entity_id
_entity_poly.type
_entity_poly.pdbx_seq_one_letter_code
_entity_poly.pdbx_strand_id
1 'polypeptide(L)' 'MIGVITKIDAVGADDVEAARNSLKNSGVGEIYAVSSLSGEGMEELAERVRRLRRREAG' A
#
# COMPACT_ATOMS: atom_id res chain seq x y z
N MET A 1 6.23 -9.22 -3.36
CA MET A 1 5.39 -9.06 -2.16
C MET A 1 4.84 -7.64 -2.16
N ILE A 2 3.56 -7.46 -1.84
CA ILE A 2 2.94 -6.14 -1.68
C ILE A 2 2.89 -5.80 -0.19
N GLY A 3 3.33 -4.60 0.18
CA GLY A 3 3.13 -4.02 1.50
C GLY A 3 1.99 -3.01 1.49
N VAL A 4 1.22 -2.97 2.58
CA VAL A 4 0.12 -2.02 2.75
C VAL A 4 0.30 -1.30 4.08
N ILE A 5 0.35 0.03 4.05
CA ILE A 5 0.32 0.89 5.22
C ILE A 5 -1.12 1.39 5.35
N THR A 6 -1.79 1.11 6.47
CA THR A 6 -3.19 1.49 6.68
C THR A 6 -3.30 2.62 7.69
N LYS A 7 -4.47 3.26 7.75
CA LYS A 7 -4.81 4.33 8.72
C LYS A 7 -3.92 5.57 8.59
N ILE A 8 -3.53 5.93 7.37
CA ILE A 8 -2.71 7.12 7.13
C ILE A 8 -3.42 8.43 7.52
N ASP A 9 -4.75 8.40 7.62
CA ASP A 9 -5.58 9.50 8.12
C ASP A 9 -5.35 9.82 9.61
N ALA A 10 -4.78 8.89 10.37
CA ALA A 10 -4.58 9.03 11.81
C ALA A 10 -3.16 9.47 12.20
N VAL A 11 -2.24 9.59 11.24
CA VAL A 11 -0.80 9.82 11.48
C VAL A 11 -0.24 10.89 10.56
N GLY A 12 0.95 11.40 10.88
CA GLY A 12 1.65 12.39 10.05
C GLY A 12 2.37 11.76 8.87
N ALA A 13 2.79 12.61 7.91
CA ALA A 13 3.56 12.18 6.75
C ALA A 13 4.89 11.48 7.13
N ASP A 14 5.55 11.95 8.19
CA ASP A 14 6.82 11.37 8.67
C ASP A 14 6.64 9.92 9.16
N ASP A 15 5.52 9.61 9.83
CA ASP A 15 5.20 8.25 10.29
C ASP A 15 4.95 7.31 9.10
N VAL A 16 4.26 7.81 8.07
CA VAL A 16 3.99 7.07 6.84
C VAL A 16 5.31 6.76 6.10
N GLU A 17 6.21 7.74 6.01
CA GLU A 17 7.51 7.55 5.37
C GLU A 17 8.43 6.63 6.19
N ALA A 18 8.39 6.70 7.52
CA ALA A 18 9.10 5.75 8.38
C ALA A 18 8.62 4.31 8.12
N ALA A 19 7.30 4.08 8.11
CA ALA A 19 6.72 2.78 7.79
C ALA A 19 7.07 2.31 6.37
N ARG A 20 7.07 3.22 5.38
CA ARG A 20 7.49 2.93 4.01
C ARG A 20 8.95 2.49 3.96
N ASN A 21 9.84 3.16 4.69
CA ASN A 21 11.26 2.79 4.74
C ASN A 21 11.48 1.45 5.43
N SER A 22 10.76 1.14 6.51
CA SER A 22 10.80 -0.17 7.15
C SER A 22 10.40 -1.31 6.19
N LEU A 23 9.34 -1.10 5.40
CA LEU A 23 8.90 -2.08 4.39
C LEU A 23 9.92 -2.24 3.26
N LYS A 24 10.49 -1.14 2.76
CA LYS A 24 11.56 -1.18 1.75
C LYS A 24 12.77 -1.97 2.24
N ASN A 25 13.22 -1.71 3.47
CA ASN A 25 14.35 -2.42 4.08
C ASN A 25 14.07 -3.92 4.29
N SER A 26 12.79 -4.31 4.34
CA SER A 26 12.35 -5.71 4.42
C SER A 26 12.24 -6.39 3.04
N GLY A 27 12.64 -5.71 1.95
CA GLY A 27 12.59 -6.25 0.58
C GLY A 27 11.23 -6.10 -0.12
N VAL A 28 10.32 -5.30 0.42
CA VAL A 28 9.02 -5.04 -0.23
C VAL A 28 9.19 -4.03 -1.36
N GLY A 29 8.97 -4.48 -2.59
CA GLY A 29 9.13 -3.65 -3.79
C GLY A 29 7.92 -2.79 -4.17
N GLU A 30 6.72 -3.13 -3.68
CA GLU A 30 5.48 -2.40 -3.96
C GLU A 30 4.77 -2.07 -2.66
N ILE A 31 4.62 -0.78 -2.35
CA ILE A 31 4.08 -0.31 -1.07
C ILE A 31 2.98 0.72 -1.34
N TYR A 32 1.78 0.41 -0.85
CA TYR A 32 0.60 1.25 -0.95
C TYR A 32 0.23 1.80 0.43
N ALA A 33 0.12 3.12 0.53
CA ALA A 33 -0.33 3.80 1.72
C ALA A 33 -1.82 4.14 1.53
N VAL A 34 -2.67 3.72 2.47
CA VAL A 34 -4.12 3.80 2.29
C VAL A 34 -4.85 4.27 3.54
N SER A 35 -5.97 4.95 3.32
CA SER A 35 -6.98 5.22 4.34
C SER A 35 -8.32 4.65 3.89
N SER A 36 -8.90 3.79 4.70
CA SER A 36 -10.28 3.34 4.48
C SER A 36 -11.32 4.38 4.91
N LEU A 37 -10.91 5.42 5.65
CA LEU A 37 -11.79 6.50 6.09
C LEU A 37 -11.92 7.57 5.00
N SER A 38 -10.80 8.07 4.46
CA SER A 38 -10.81 9.07 3.39
C SER A 38 -10.92 8.46 1.99
N GLY A 39 -10.63 7.17 1.84
CA GLY A 39 -10.55 6.48 0.55
C GLY A 39 -9.21 6.65 -0.16
N GLU A 40 -8.27 7.41 0.42
CA GLU A 40 -6.95 7.65 -0.15
C GLU A 40 -6.19 6.34 -0.42
N GLY A 41 -5.58 6.23 -1.60
CA GLY A 41 -4.77 5.08 -2.03
C GLY A 41 -5.55 3.77 -2.29
N MET A 42 -6.85 3.71 -1.98
CA MET A 42 -7.65 2.49 -2.08
C MET A 42 -7.85 2.04 -3.53
N GLU A 43 -8.07 2.98 -4.46
CA GLU A 43 -8.27 2.65 -5.88
C GLU A 43 -7.01 2.09 -6.53
N GLU A 44 -5.85 2.72 -6.26
CA GLU A 44 -4.56 2.26 -6.77
C GLU A 44 -4.22 0.83 -6.29
N LEU A 45 -4.46 0.56 -4.99
CA LEU A 45 -4.31 -0.79 -4.43
C LEU A 45 -5.29 -1.78 -5.07
N ALA A 46 -6.55 -1.39 -5.24
CA ALA A 46 -7.58 -2.26 -5.84
C ALA A 46 -7.23 -2.62 -7.28
N GLU A 47 -6.76 -1.67 -8.09
CA GLU A 47 -6.28 -1.94 -9.44
C GLU A 47 -5.11 -2.91 -9.45
N ARG A 48 -4.14 -2.73 -8.55
CA ARG A 48 -2.98 -3.61 -8.49
C ARG A 48 -3.37 -5.05 -8.20
N VAL A 49 -4.28 -5.25 -7.24
CA VAL A 49 -4.84 -6.56 -6.91
C VAL A 49 -5.61 -7.15 -8.10
N ARG A 50 -6.42 -6.35 -8.82
CA ARG A 50 -7.09 -6.80 -10.05
C ARG A 50 -6.09 -7.24 -11.13
N ARG A 51 -4.97 -6.53 -11.30
CA ARG A 51 -3.89 -6.91 -12.22
C ARG A 51 -3.23 -8.24 -11.82
N LEU A 52 -3.01 -8.47 -10.52
CA LEU A 52 -2.47 -9.75 -10.04
C LEU A 52 -3.42 -10.91 -10.37
N ARG A 53 -4.70 -10.77 -10.02
CA ARG A 53 -5.72 -11.81 -10.30
C ARG A 53 -5.79 -12.20 -11.77
N ARG A 54 -5.64 -11.23 -12.69
CA ARG A 54 -5.63 -11.51 -14.14
C ARG A 54 -4.38 -12.27 -14.60
N ARG A 55 -3.23 -12.07 -13.96
CA ARG A 55 -1.98 -12.77 -14.30
C ARG A 55 -1.96 -14.23 -13.83
N GLU A 56 -2.71 -14.56 -12.79
CA GLU A 56 -2.83 -15.94 -12.28
C GLU A 56 -3.87 -16.77 -13.04
N ALA A 57 -4.77 -16.11 -13.79
CA ALA A 57 -5.86 -16.75 -14.51
C ALA A 57 -5.55 -17.04 -16.00
N GLY A 58 -4.34 -16.72 -16.48
CA GLY A 58 -3.86 -17.00 -17.84
C GLY A 58 -2.57 -17.77 -17.81
#